data_AF-A0A1V6I7F0-F1
#
_entry.id   AF-A0A1V6I7F0-F1
#
_cell.length_a   1.000
_cell.length_b   1.000
_cell.length_c   1.000
_cell.angle_alpha   90.00
_cell.angle_beta   90.00
_cell.angle_gamma   90.00
#
_symmetry.space_group_name_H-M   'P 1'
#
loop_
_entity.id
_entity.type
_entity.pdbx_description
1 polymer ?
#
loop_
_entity_poly.entity_id
_entity_poly.type
_entity_poly.pdbx_seq_one_letter_code
_entity_poly.pdbx_strand_id
1 'polypeptide(L)'
;MLVAYSNTVKNKFKVKGERKIFTSSGGPFRRINGKLIKDKKEIKKNVVPPVFFLELDGKPQAVKLRFSPPLRILRIILLALIILFLPVIIALFLNGFDFERLELGGSAVWFCIVVIIVPVFLIKRYRIELYENPWIYIIKENGKEKRYRTKSKITITKEDARSIGRLFYVPWGCLATWAIIIIFCMMCYLTAFGFD
;
A
#
# COMPACT_ATOMS: atom_id res chain seq x y z
N MET A 1 24.77 -17.60 6.52
CA MET A 1 23.49 -18.34 6.57
C MET A 1 22.42 -17.47 5.91
N LEU A 2 22.19 -17.63 4.61
CA LEU A 2 21.29 -16.77 3.83
C LEU A 2 20.10 -17.63 3.37
N VAL A 3 18.96 -17.46 4.04
CA VAL A 3 17.71 -18.12 3.67
C VAL A 3 17.14 -17.36 2.46
N ALA A 4 17.16 -18.03 1.31
CA ALA A 4 16.57 -17.56 0.07
C ALA A 4 15.04 -17.74 0.11
N TYR A 5 14.30 -16.64 0.00
CA TYR A 5 12.86 -16.69 -0.25
C TYR A 5 12.59 -17.20 -1.67
N SER A 6 11.64 -18.13 -1.77
CA SER A 6 11.16 -18.78 -2.99
C SER A 6 10.83 -17.77 -4.09
N ASN A 7 11.59 -17.82 -5.18
CA ASN A 7 11.37 -17.04 -6.39
C ASN A 7 10.31 -17.75 -7.25
N THR A 8 9.03 -17.46 -7.03
CA THR A 8 7.91 -18.02 -7.81
C THR A 8 7.70 -17.36 -9.18
N VAL A 9 8.60 -16.46 -9.62
CA VAL A 9 8.38 -15.61 -10.81
C VAL A 9 8.70 -16.32 -12.13
N LYS A 10 9.43 -17.44 -12.12
CA LYS A 10 9.65 -18.27 -13.33
C LYS A 10 8.72 -19.48 -13.43
N ASN A 11 7.48 -19.37 -12.96
CA ASN A 11 6.50 -20.44 -13.12
C ASN A 11 5.42 -20.05 -14.13
N LYS A 12 5.37 -20.78 -15.26
CA LYS A 12 4.32 -20.77 -16.30
C LYS A 12 2.97 -21.30 -15.80
N PHE A 13 2.66 -21.17 -14.51
CA PHE A 13 1.38 -21.61 -13.97
C PHE A 13 0.37 -20.47 -14.07
N LYS A 14 -0.43 -20.52 -15.14
CA LYS A 14 -1.82 -20.10 -15.09
C LYS A 14 -2.39 -20.74 -13.81
N VAL A 15 -2.70 -19.97 -12.78
CA VAL A 15 -3.42 -20.48 -11.61
C VAL A 15 -4.83 -20.81 -12.09
N LYS A 16 -4.96 -21.98 -12.74
CA LYS A 16 -6.23 -22.67 -12.90
C LYS A 16 -6.70 -22.95 -11.48
N GLY A 17 -7.93 -22.55 -11.21
CA GLY A 17 -8.59 -22.70 -9.91
C GLY A 17 -8.30 -24.05 -9.29
N GLU A 18 -8.14 -24.01 -7.96
CA GLU A 18 -8.15 -25.13 -7.02
C GLU A 18 -8.08 -26.50 -7.71
N ARG A 19 -6.85 -27.01 -7.90
CA ARG A 19 -6.70 -28.41 -8.29
C ARG A 19 -7.39 -29.24 -7.21
N LYS A 20 -8.41 -30.00 -7.58
CA LYS A 20 -8.93 -31.10 -6.78
C LYS A 20 -7.75 -32.02 -6.45
N ILE A 21 -7.13 -31.86 -5.28
CA ILE A 21 -5.99 -32.70 -4.85
C ILE A 21 -6.48 -34.13 -4.53
N PHE A 22 -7.80 -34.33 -4.49
CA PHE A 22 -8.45 -35.62 -4.34
C PHE A 22 -9.28 -35.94 -5.60
N THR A 23 -8.62 -36.38 -6.67
CA THR A 23 -9.29 -37.00 -7.82
C THR A 23 -9.11 -38.51 -7.75
N SER A 24 -9.75 -39.17 -6.78
CA SER A 24 -10.17 -40.54 -7.07
C SER A 24 -11.30 -40.42 -8.09
N SER A 25 -11.08 -40.84 -9.34
CA SER A 25 -12.09 -40.89 -10.39
C SER A 25 -13.16 -41.95 -10.05
N GLY A 26 -14.03 -41.66 -9.09
CA GLY A 26 -15.08 -42.55 -8.59
C GLY A 26 -15.29 -42.46 -7.08
N GLY A 27 -16.33 -43.17 -6.62
CA GLY A 27 -16.71 -43.32 -5.23
C GLY A 27 -15.86 -44.35 -4.48
N PRO A 28 -16.21 -44.65 -3.22
CA PRO A 28 -15.49 -45.60 -2.39
C PRO A 28 -15.56 -47.01 -2.99
N PHE A 29 -14.55 -47.84 -2.69
CA PHE A 29 -14.60 -49.25 -3.05
C PHE A 29 -15.53 -50.00 -2.10
N ARG A 30 -16.45 -50.78 -2.65
CA ARG A 30 -17.32 -51.69 -1.89
C ARG A 30 -17.02 -53.12 -2.30
N ARG A 31 -17.03 -54.04 -1.33
CA ARG A 31 -16.96 -55.48 -1.61
C ARG A 31 -18.36 -55.98 -1.92
N ILE A 32 -18.56 -56.49 -3.13
CA ILE A 32 -19.79 -57.17 -3.54
C ILE A 32 -19.34 -58.52 -4.11
N ASN A 33 -19.89 -59.61 -3.57
CA ASN A 33 -19.59 -60.99 -4.00
C ASN A 33 -18.09 -61.31 -4.08
N GLY A 34 -17.33 -60.95 -3.04
CA GLY A 34 -15.90 -61.25 -2.94
C GLY A 34 -14.98 -60.39 -3.83
N LYS A 35 -15.53 -59.51 -4.67
CA LYS A 35 -14.75 -58.61 -5.53
C LYS A 35 -14.89 -57.15 -5.07
N LEU A 36 -13.78 -56.40 -5.14
CA LEU A 36 -13.76 -54.96 -4.88
C LEU A 36 -14.26 -54.22 -6.13
N ILE A 37 -15.43 -53.61 -6.03
CA ILE A 37 -16.05 -52.83 -7.12
C ILE A 37 -16.00 -51.35 -6.72
N LYS A 38 -15.54 -50.51 -7.65
CA LYS A 38 -15.48 -49.05 -7.47
C LYS A 38 -16.83 -48.43 -7.80
N ASP A 39 -17.42 -47.69 -6.87
CA ASP A 39 -18.69 -46.98 -7.13
C ASP A 39 -18.49 -45.89 -8.21
N LYS A 40 -19.42 -45.78 -9.16
CA LYS A 40 -19.35 -44.78 -10.25
C LYS A 40 -19.65 -43.35 -9.77
N LYS A 41 -20.35 -43.20 -8.65
CA LYS A 41 -20.74 -41.88 -8.11
C LYS A 41 -19.60 -41.31 -7.27
N GLU A 42 -18.99 -40.22 -7.75
CA GLU A 42 -18.00 -39.46 -6.99
C GLU A 42 -18.64 -38.87 -5.73
N ILE A 43 -18.05 -39.13 -4.57
CA ILE A 43 -18.40 -38.41 -3.34
C ILE A 43 -17.77 -37.02 -3.47
N LYS A 44 -18.60 -36.01 -3.78
CA LYS A 44 -18.20 -34.62 -3.66
C LYS A 44 -18.08 -34.28 -2.18
N LYS A 45 -16.86 -34.33 -1.63
CA LYS A 45 -16.61 -33.75 -0.31
C LYS A 45 -16.82 -32.25 -0.40
N ASN A 46 -17.59 -31.69 0.54
CA ASN A 46 -17.72 -30.25 0.69
C ASN A 46 -16.38 -29.71 1.20
N VAL A 47 -15.49 -29.36 0.27
CA VAL A 47 -14.21 -28.73 0.60
C VAL A 47 -14.52 -27.27 0.90
N VAL A 48 -14.59 -26.94 2.18
CA VAL A 48 -14.64 -25.54 2.61
C VAL A 48 -13.29 -24.93 2.21
N PRO A 49 -13.25 -23.81 1.47
CA PRO A 49 -11.99 -23.19 1.09
C PRO A 49 -11.20 -22.85 2.35
N PRO A 50 -9.87 -23.01 2.36
CA PRO A 50 -9.07 -22.68 3.53
C PRO A 50 -9.24 -21.19 3.86
N VAL A 51 -9.82 -20.89 5.02
CA VAL A 51 -10.01 -19.53 5.50
C VAL A 51 -9.06 -19.26 6.66
N PHE A 52 -8.38 -18.12 6.62
CA PHE A 52 -7.52 -17.69 7.71
C PHE A 52 -8.38 -17.13 8.83
N PHE A 53 -8.10 -17.52 10.07
CA PHE A 53 -8.72 -16.90 11.24
C PHE A 53 -7.76 -15.87 11.83
N LEU A 54 -8.27 -14.67 12.07
CA LEU A 54 -7.53 -13.60 12.72
C LEU A 54 -8.37 -13.04 13.86
N GLU A 55 -7.75 -12.79 15.00
CA GLU A 55 -8.42 -12.12 16.12
C GLU A 55 -8.64 -10.64 15.79
N LEU A 56 -9.91 -10.27 15.61
CA LEU A 56 -10.34 -8.88 15.37
C LEU A 56 -11.22 -8.45 16.54
N ASP A 57 -10.86 -7.34 17.19
CA ASP A 57 -11.58 -6.80 18.36
C ASP A 57 -11.84 -7.86 19.47
N GLY A 58 -10.87 -8.76 19.71
CA GLY A 58 -10.96 -9.81 20.72
C GLY A 58 -11.81 -11.02 20.32
N LYS A 59 -12.23 -11.13 19.05
CA LYS A 59 -13.01 -12.28 18.54
C LYS A 59 -12.31 -12.93 17.33
N PRO A 60 -12.14 -14.26 17.28
CA PRO A 60 -11.60 -14.94 16.12
C PRO A 60 -12.61 -14.85 14.97
N GLN A 61 -12.22 -14.26 13.85
CA GLN A 61 -13.07 -14.12 12.67
C GLN A 61 -12.37 -14.68 11.43
N ALA A 62 -13.17 -15.27 10.55
CA ALA A 62 -12.74 -15.77 9.25
C ALA A 62 -12.45 -14.57 8.31
N VAL A 63 -11.20 -14.44 7.86
CA VAL A 63 -10.74 -13.30 7.08
C VAL A 63 -10.04 -13.69 5.78
N LYS A 64 -10.11 -12.77 4.82
CA LYS A 64 -9.36 -12.79 3.57
C LYS A 64 -8.39 -11.62 3.55
N LEU A 65 -7.11 -11.92 3.35
CA LEU A 65 -6.05 -10.94 3.29
C LEU A 65 -5.78 -10.54 1.84
N ARG A 66 -5.77 -9.23 1.57
CA ARG A 66 -5.41 -8.67 0.26
C ARG A 66 -4.23 -7.72 0.39
N PHE A 67 -3.06 -8.18 -0.05
CA PHE A 67 -1.79 -7.45 0.09
C PHE A 67 -1.68 -6.27 -0.89
N SER A 68 -1.99 -6.50 -2.17
CA SER A 68 -1.72 -5.53 -3.26
C SER A 68 -2.99 -5.04 -3.97
N PRO A 69 -3.90 -4.32 -3.30
CA PRO A 69 -5.03 -3.69 -3.98
C PRO A 69 -4.53 -2.53 -4.88
N PRO A 70 -5.02 -2.41 -6.12
CA PRO A 70 -4.54 -1.41 -7.09
C PRO A 70 -4.71 0.04 -6.59
N LEU A 71 -5.78 0.30 -5.84
CA LEU A 71 -6.07 1.59 -5.21
C LEU A 71 -4.95 2.07 -4.27
N ARG A 72 -4.22 1.17 -3.61
CA ARG A 72 -3.09 1.54 -2.75
C ARG A 72 -1.90 2.02 -3.56
N ILE A 73 -1.57 1.28 -4.60
CA ILE A 73 -0.46 1.61 -5.49
C ILE A 73 -0.73 2.97 -6.13
N LEU A 74 -1.95 3.19 -6.63
CA LEU A 74 -2.36 4.48 -7.19
C LEU A 74 -2.23 5.61 -6.17
N ARG A 75 -2.65 5.41 -4.91
CA ARG A 75 -2.52 6.42 -3.86
C ARG A 75 -1.07 6.77 -3.55
N ILE A 76 -0.18 5.77 -3.50
CA ILE A 76 1.25 5.97 -3.25
C ILE A 76 1.90 6.75 -4.41
N ILE A 77 1.57 6.39 -5.65
CA ILE A 77 2.06 7.09 -6.84
C ILE A 77 1.55 8.54 -6.85
N LEU A 78 0.26 8.75 -6.56
CA LEU A 78 -0.33 10.08 -6.50
C LEU A 78 0.34 10.97 -5.45
N LEU A 79 0.61 10.41 -4.25
CA LEU A 79 1.34 11.14 -3.20
C LEU A 79 2.75 11.51 -3.65
N ALA A 80 3.47 10.61 -4.31
CA ALA A 80 4.79 10.92 -4.85
C ALA A 80 4.75 12.03 -5.91
N LEU A 81 3.74 12.01 -6.79
CA LEU A 81 3.54 13.05 -7.80
C LEU A 81 3.23 14.41 -7.15
N ILE A 82 2.36 14.42 -6.12
CA ILE A 82 2.06 15.65 -5.36
C ILE A 82 3.33 16.21 -4.70
N ILE A 83 4.17 15.37 -4.10
CA ILE A 83 5.42 15.80 -3.47
C ILE A 83 6.39 16.36 -4.53
N LEU A 84 6.49 15.70 -5.69
CA LEU A 84 7.34 16.14 -6.79
C LEU A 84 6.94 17.52 -7.30
N PHE A 85 5.66 17.73 -7.56
CA PHE A 85 5.13 18.98 -8.10
C PHE A 85 4.65 19.97 -7.04
N LEU A 86 4.98 19.76 -5.76
CA LEU A 86 4.54 20.61 -4.66
C LEU A 86 4.77 22.12 -4.92
N PRO A 87 5.98 22.60 -5.29
CA PRO A 87 6.21 24.02 -5.54
C PRO A 87 5.45 24.52 -6.77
N VAL A 88 5.31 23.69 -7.81
CA VAL A 88 4.55 24.02 -9.03
C VAL A 88 3.06 24.17 -8.74
N ILE A 89 2.50 23.28 -7.92
CA ILE A 89 1.10 23.35 -7.49
C ILE A 89 0.87 24.65 -6.72
N ILE A 90 1.76 25.00 -5.80
CA ILE A 90 1.66 26.25 -5.02
C ILE A 90 1.81 27.46 -5.94
N ALA A 91 2.78 27.46 -6.86
CA ALA A 91 2.99 28.52 -7.83
C ALA A 91 1.76 28.75 -8.72
N LEU A 92 1.09 27.69 -9.16
CA LEU A 92 -0.17 27.78 -9.92
C LEU A 92 -1.28 28.46 -9.10
N PHE A 93 -1.38 28.17 -7.80
CA PHE A 93 -2.32 28.87 -6.93
C PHE A 93 -1.97 30.35 -6.76
N LEU A 94 -0.69 30.70 -6.72
CA LEU A 94 -0.22 32.10 -6.60
C LEU A 94 -0.45 32.91 -7.88
N ASN A 95 -0.29 32.28 -9.05
CA ASN A 95 -0.44 32.92 -10.35
C ASN A 95 -1.87 32.83 -10.93
N GLY A 96 -2.85 32.37 -10.13
CA GLY A 96 -4.25 32.29 -10.58
C GLY A 96 -4.51 31.27 -11.69
N PHE A 97 -3.75 30.17 -11.73
CA PHE A 97 -3.80 29.11 -12.77
C PHE A 97 -3.39 29.55 -14.19
N ASP A 98 -2.56 30.59 -14.30
CA ASP A 98 -1.92 30.96 -15.57
C ASP A 98 -0.71 30.05 -15.84
N PHE A 99 -0.83 29.18 -16.85
CA PHE A 99 0.22 28.23 -17.25
C PHE A 99 1.27 28.86 -18.17
N GLU A 100 0.95 29.96 -18.86
CA GLU A 100 1.87 30.58 -19.83
C GLU A 100 2.99 31.35 -19.13
N ARG A 101 2.68 31.90 -17.95
CA ARG A 101 3.61 32.64 -17.09
C ARG A 101 4.44 31.76 -16.16
N LEU A 102 4.29 30.44 -16.23
CA LEU A 102 4.89 29.53 -15.26
C LEU A 102 6.35 29.21 -15.61
N GLU A 103 7.28 29.69 -14.80
CA GLU A 103 8.71 29.41 -14.99
C GLU A 103 9.17 28.20 -14.17
N LEU A 104 9.20 27.01 -14.79
CA LEU A 104 9.65 25.78 -14.14
C LEU A 104 11.08 25.86 -13.58
N GLY A 105 11.92 26.76 -14.12
CA GLY A 105 13.29 26.99 -13.66
C GLY A 105 13.40 27.37 -12.18
N GLY A 106 12.44 28.13 -11.64
CA GLY A 106 12.44 28.52 -10.21
C GLY A 106 12.35 27.33 -9.25
N SER A 107 11.86 26.18 -9.73
CA SER A 107 11.69 24.95 -8.94
C SER A 107 12.76 23.89 -9.21
N ALA A 108 13.79 24.18 -10.02
CA ALA A 108 14.81 23.22 -10.42
C ALA A 108 15.52 22.55 -9.22
N VAL A 109 15.87 23.33 -8.20
CA VAL A 109 16.52 22.83 -6.97
C VAL A 109 15.63 21.81 -6.24
N TRP A 110 14.30 22.00 -6.27
CA TRP A 110 13.35 21.10 -5.63
C TRP A 110 13.34 19.77 -6.36
N PHE A 111 13.27 19.81 -7.69
CA PHE A 111 13.34 18.60 -8.50
C PHE A 111 14.65 17.84 -8.27
N CYS A 112 15.80 18.50 -8.18
CA CYS A 112 17.07 17.83 -7.90
C CYS A 112 17.06 17.05 -6.58
N ILE A 113 16.52 17.64 -5.51
CA ILE A 113 16.44 17.01 -4.20
C ILE A 113 15.40 15.88 -4.22
N VAL A 114 14.22 16.17 -4.75
CA VAL A 114 13.05 15.28 -4.68
C VAL A 114 13.18 14.08 -5.62
N VAL A 115 13.88 14.21 -6.75
CA VAL A 115 14.20 13.08 -7.64
C VAL A 115 14.99 11.98 -6.91
N ILE A 116 15.84 12.33 -5.94
CA ILE A 116 16.59 11.35 -5.14
C ILE A 116 15.72 10.80 -3.99
N ILE A 117 14.93 11.66 -3.36
CA ILE A 117 14.12 11.29 -2.18
C ILE A 117 12.91 10.43 -2.56
N VAL A 118 12.24 10.72 -3.68
CA VAL A 118 11.00 10.04 -4.09
C VAL A 118 11.19 8.54 -4.28
N PRO A 119 12.23 8.02 -4.98
CA PRO A 119 12.46 6.59 -5.08
C PRO A 119 12.61 5.91 -3.72
N VAL A 120 13.37 6.52 -2.79
CA VAL A 120 13.55 5.99 -1.43
C VAL A 120 12.23 5.98 -0.68
N PHE A 121 11.47 7.07 -0.78
CA PHE A 121 10.14 7.18 -0.19
C PHE A 121 9.17 6.12 -0.75
N LEU A 122 9.15 5.93 -2.07
CA LEU A 122 8.32 4.94 -2.76
C LEU A 122 8.67 3.52 -2.30
N ILE A 123 9.95 3.16 -2.24
CA ILE A 123 10.38 1.81 -1.79
C ILE A 123 9.98 1.57 -0.34
N LYS A 124 10.24 2.55 0.55
CA LYS A 124 9.87 2.45 1.97
C LYS A 124 8.35 2.33 2.13
N ARG A 125 7.59 3.17 1.44
CA ARG A 125 6.12 3.19 1.52
C ARG A 125 5.52 1.94 0.90
N TYR A 126 6.07 1.46 -0.21
CA TYR A 126 5.67 0.21 -0.83
C TYR A 126 5.87 -0.97 0.12
N ARG A 127 7.02 -1.07 0.81
CA ARG A 127 7.26 -2.15 1.78
C ARG A 127 6.23 -2.16 2.92
N ILE A 128 6.08 -1.02 3.58
CA ILE A 128 5.21 -0.88 4.76
C ILE A 128 3.73 -1.04 4.40
N GLU A 129 3.29 -0.44 3.28
CA GLU A 129 1.87 -0.38 2.94
C GLU A 129 1.36 -1.62 2.20
N LEU A 130 2.23 -2.34 1.48
CA LEU A 130 1.85 -3.55 0.74
C LEU A 130 2.10 -4.84 1.53
N TYR A 131 3.23 -4.98 2.21
CA TYR A 131 3.59 -6.23 2.89
C TYR A 131 3.18 -6.26 4.35
N GLU A 132 3.45 -5.19 5.10
CA GLU A 132 3.25 -5.19 6.55
C GLU A 132 1.79 -4.95 6.93
N ASN A 133 1.00 -4.32 6.06
CA ASN A 133 -0.38 -3.95 6.35
C ASN A 133 -1.36 -4.43 5.27
N PRO A 134 -1.67 -5.74 5.14
CA PRO A 134 -2.68 -6.20 4.18
C PRO A 134 -4.07 -5.61 4.48
N TRP A 135 -4.92 -5.48 3.45
CA TRP A 135 -6.34 -5.24 3.69
C TRP A 135 -7.02 -6.51 4.18
N ILE A 136 -7.66 -6.40 5.33
CA ILE A 136 -8.39 -7.48 5.98
C ILE A 136 -9.87 -7.36 5.57
N TYR A 137 -10.41 -8.43 5.00
CA TYR A 137 -11.84 -8.56 4.67
C TYR A 137 -12.45 -9.64 5.54
N ILE A 138 -13.49 -9.31 6.29
CA ILE A 138 -14.27 -10.28 7.08
C ILE A 138 -15.25 -10.97 6.15
N ILE A 139 -15.28 -12.30 6.20
CA ILE A 139 -16.25 -13.12 5.48
C ILE A 139 -17.45 -13.33 6.43
N LYS A 140 -18.61 -12.79 6.05
CA LYS A 140 -19.86 -13.04 6.79
C LYS A 140 -20.39 -14.44 6.48
N GLU A 141 -21.27 -14.96 7.35
CA GLU A 141 -21.99 -16.22 7.15
C GLU A 141 -22.71 -16.30 5.80
N ASN A 142 -23.19 -15.16 5.28
CA ASN A 142 -23.85 -15.07 3.97
C ASN A 142 -22.86 -15.01 2.77
N GLY A 143 -21.57 -15.27 2.98
CA GLY A 143 -20.52 -15.20 1.95
C GLY A 143 -20.15 -13.78 1.49
N LYS A 144 -20.79 -12.73 2.03
CA LYS A 144 -20.48 -11.33 1.70
C LYS A 144 -19.20 -10.89 2.41
N GLU A 145 -18.27 -10.29 1.66
CA GLU A 145 -17.03 -9.72 2.18
C GLU A 145 -17.25 -8.27 2.65
N LYS A 146 -16.82 -7.94 3.87
CA LYS A 146 -16.78 -6.55 4.36
C LYS A 146 -15.34 -6.18 4.74
N ARG A 147 -14.84 -5.06 4.22
CA ARG A 147 -13.52 -4.54 4.60
C ARG A 147 -13.51 -4.19 6.09
N TYR A 148 -12.64 -4.82 6.85
CA TYR A 148 -12.32 -4.42 8.21
C TYR A 148 -11.37 -3.22 8.15
N ARG A 149 -11.69 -2.19 8.94
CA ARG A 149 -10.80 -1.04 9.15
C ARG A 149 -10.57 -0.94 10.65
N THR A 150 -9.35 -1.26 11.08
CA THR A 150 -8.88 -0.87 12.40
C THR A 150 -9.09 0.61 12.55
N LYS A 151 -9.79 1.03 13.61
CA LYS A 151 -9.87 2.44 13.99
C LYS A 151 -8.48 2.85 14.44
N SER A 152 -7.66 3.36 13.52
CA SER A 152 -6.39 3.98 13.88
C SER A 152 -6.72 5.20 14.73
N LYS A 153 -6.48 5.13 16.04
CA LYS A 153 -6.38 6.34 16.85
C LYS A 153 -5.14 7.05 16.36
N ILE A 154 -5.31 8.09 15.54
CA ILE A 154 -4.24 9.01 15.20
C ILE A 154 -4.02 9.85 16.46
N THR A 155 -3.27 9.31 17.42
CA THR A 155 -2.77 10.07 18.55
C THR A 155 -1.53 10.80 18.06
N ILE A 156 -1.70 12.03 17.56
CA ILE A 156 -0.57 12.97 17.51
C ILE A 156 -0.18 13.19 18.96
N THR A 157 0.92 12.58 19.36
CA THR A 157 1.42 12.65 20.73
C THR A 157 1.83 14.11 20.99
N LYS A 158 1.43 14.66 22.14
CA LYS A 158 1.82 16.04 22.52
C LYS A 158 3.34 16.24 22.52
N GLU A 159 4.08 15.16 22.71
CA GLU A 159 5.54 15.10 22.66
C GLU A 159 6.10 15.35 21.25
N ASP A 160 5.46 14.80 20.21
CA ASP A 160 5.87 15.04 18.81
C ASP A 160 5.65 16.51 18.43
N ALA A 161 4.49 17.06 18.80
CA ALA A 161 4.15 18.47 18.56
C ALA A 161 5.11 19.41 19.31
N ARG A 162 5.46 19.09 20.56
CA ARG A 162 6.43 19.86 21.36
C ARG A 162 7.84 19.79 20.78
N SER A 163 8.23 18.63 20.24
CA SER A 163 9.55 18.44 19.61
C SER A 163 9.68 19.24 18.33
N ILE A 164 8.65 19.24 17.48
CA ILE A 164 8.57 20.10 16.30
C ILE A 164 8.55 21.58 16.69
N GLY A 165 7.78 21.94 17.73
CA GLY A 165 7.75 23.31 18.26
C GLY A 165 9.14 23.80 18.68
N ARG A 166 9.93 22.98 19.38
CA ARG A 166 11.30 23.35 19.79
C ARG A 166 12.22 23.66 18.61
N LEU A 167 12.07 23.00 17.46
CA LEU A 167 12.85 23.30 16.26
C LEU A 167 12.68 24.75 15.78
N PHE A 168 11.52 25.38 16.04
CA PHE A 168 11.28 26.79 15.72
C PHE A 168 11.86 27.78 16.74
N TYR A 169 12.25 27.35 17.94
CA TYR A 169 12.71 28.23 19.02
C TYR A 169 14.18 28.00 19.44
N VAL A 170 14.78 26.85 19.13
CA VAL A 170 16.20 26.60 19.40
C VAL A 170 17.06 27.36 18.38
N PRO A 171 18.05 28.19 18.78
CA PRO A 171 18.71 29.15 17.90
C PRO A 171 19.23 28.58 16.57
N TRP A 172 19.93 27.46 16.61
CA TRP A 172 20.51 26.82 15.42
C TRP A 172 19.47 26.08 14.56
N GLY A 173 18.48 25.44 15.19
CA GLY A 173 17.38 24.76 14.48
C GLY A 173 16.38 25.74 13.87
N CYS A 174 16.17 26.87 14.54
CA CYS A 174 15.29 27.96 14.11
C CYS A 174 15.83 28.59 12.82
N LEU A 175 17.10 29.00 12.79
CA LEU A 175 17.68 29.57 11.58
C LEU A 175 17.62 28.62 10.38
N ALA A 176 17.93 27.34 10.58
CA ALA A 176 17.88 26.35 9.50
C ALA A 176 16.45 26.12 8.99
N THR A 177 15.47 26.01 9.90
CA THR A 177 14.06 25.79 9.53
C THR A 177 13.48 26.99 8.80
N TRP A 178 13.73 28.21 9.28
CA TRP A 178 13.31 29.43 8.59
C TRP A 178 14.02 29.62 7.25
N ALA A 179 15.32 29.32 7.16
CA ALA A 179 16.04 29.38 5.88
C ALA A 179 15.43 28.43 4.85
N ILE A 180 15.11 27.19 5.23
CA ILE A 180 14.45 26.22 4.33
C ILE A 180 13.08 26.72 3.90
N ILE A 181 12.28 27.26 4.83
CA ILE A 181 10.96 27.81 4.51
C ILE A 181 11.07 28.99 3.55
N ILE A 182 11.99 29.92 3.80
CA ILE A 182 12.23 31.08 2.94
C ILE A 182 12.68 30.64 1.54
N ILE A 183 13.65 29.73 1.46
CA ILE A 183 14.11 29.17 0.17
C ILE A 183 12.93 28.53 -0.56
N PHE A 184 12.12 27.72 0.12
CA PHE A 184 10.96 27.07 -0.48
C PHE A 184 9.91 28.07 -0.97
N CYS A 185 9.60 29.11 -0.19
CA CYS A 185 8.69 30.18 -0.60
C CYS A 185 9.25 30.97 -1.79
N MET A 186 10.54 31.29 -1.77
CA MET A 186 11.23 31.97 -2.87
C MET A 186 11.17 31.14 -4.15
N MET A 187 11.36 29.82 -4.07
CA MET A 187 11.21 28.93 -5.22
C MET A 187 9.78 28.94 -5.77
N CYS A 188 8.77 28.88 -4.90
CA CYS A 188 7.36 28.97 -5.34
C CYS A 188 7.06 30.32 -6.01
N TYR A 189 7.62 31.41 -5.48
CA TYR A 189 7.47 32.75 -6.05
C TYR A 189 8.15 32.86 -7.42
N LEU A 190 9.41 32.44 -7.52
CA LEU A 190 10.16 32.43 -8.79
C LEU A 190 9.50 31.53 -9.83
N THR A 191 8.90 30.41 -9.42
CA THR A 191 8.12 29.56 -10.33
C THR A 191 6.82 30.21 -10.79
N ALA A 192 6.24 31.08 -9.97
CA ALA A 192 4.99 31.78 -10.29
C ALA A 192 5.20 33.02 -11.18
N PHE A 193 6.26 33.80 -10.92
CA PHE A 193 6.44 35.13 -11.54
C PHE A 193 7.74 35.26 -12.36
N GLY A 194 8.62 34.27 -12.33
CA GLY A 194 9.89 34.28 -13.07
C GLY A 194 11.03 35.05 -12.39
N PHE A 195 12.14 35.19 -13.12
CA PHE A 195 13.39 35.83 -12.68
C PHE A 195 13.56 37.29 -13.19
N ASP A 196 12.47 38.02 -13.36
CA ASP A 196 12.49 39.44 -13.82
C ASP A 196 13.21 40.40 -12.85
#